data_AF-A0A955LIF2-F1
#
_entry.id   AF-A0A955LIF2-F1
#
_cell.length_a   1.000
_cell.length_b   1.000
_cell.length_c   1.000
_cell.angle_alpha   90.00
_cell.angle_beta   90.00
_cell.angle_gamma   90.00
#
_symmetry.space_group_name_H-M   'P 1'
#
loop_
_entity.id
_entity.type
_entity.pdbx_description
1 polymer ?
#
loop_
_entity_poly.entity_id
_entity_poly.type
_entity_poly.pdbx_seq_one_letter_code
_entity_poly.pdbx_strand_id
1 'polypeptide(L)'
;MEDLRKDSKILYYSGGNKAIQSTLDFDHACGKEQPSLVGVVKEGQKGVQSFFWGAKEILLPVYPSLEVAFQKNPDVVAVVNFSSKRSAEAIAHQILDQPTVKYQIIIAEGIPERAVRMLRQKAKSNGQIIYGPSIFGVIKAGVMQLGPAGGGVELQAKANLHKQGAIGVVTKSGGLVNEFAHIVANTTGNLNSIIAIGGDRYPCIRLAEVIKMYEHDDSVKMIVMQGEIGGIQEIEVAELLRNGEITKPLVAWTSGTAAEIFPKEFQFGHAGAQASNNDESAISKNALLKQVGAFVPDKFEDLHKSIIEAAKSIDLDLQVIGDLDYIAPYQHRQITNIISTITDDRGEEPKYYNRSAIQLAQNPEITIADVIGLLWFRRELPPIASDFINLVLKLTADHGPNVAGAHNTIVTARAGKDIASALASGILTIGPRFGGASGEAAKNWFTAVSNNIDPRKFVNTLREQNEKIPGIGHRYKSKFNPDRRVMLLSDFAKENLSSTHYLTFAQKVEEITLQKNHRLILNIDGTIGAV
;
A
#
# COMPACT_ATOMS: atom_id res chain seq x y z
N MET A 1 -0.84 20.00 26.85
CA MET A 1 -1.74 20.12 25.69
C MET A 1 -2.91 21.06 25.96
N GLU A 2 -2.79 21.93 26.96
CA GLU A 2 -3.88 22.82 27.37
C GLU A 2 -4.30 23.74 26.23
N ASP A 3 -3.34 24.23 25.44
CA ASP A 3 -3.55 25.13 24.30
C ASP A 3 -4.23 24.48 23.10
N LEU A 4 -4.28 23.15 23.02
CA LEU A 4 -4.99 22.48 21.92
C LEU A 4 -6.49 22.69 22.09
N ARG A 5 -7.10 23.25 21.04
CA ARG A 5 -8.53 23.51 20.90
C ARG A 5 -9.08 22.74 19.71
N LYS A 6 -10.41 22.65 19.58
CA LYS A 6 -11.05 21.88 18.49
C LYS A 6 -10.72 22.44 17.10
N ASP A 7 -10.53 23.75 17.00
CA ASP A 7 -10.20 24.53 15.80
C ASP A 7 -8.69 24.63 15.53
N SER A 8 -7.85 24.05 16.41
CA SER A 8 -6.40 23.99 16.20
C SER A 8 -6.04 23.26 14.91
N LYS A 9 -5.08 23.80 14.17
CA LYS A 9 -4.64 23.27 12.89
C LYS A 9 -3.35 22.47 13.01
N ILE A 10 -3.32 21.33 12.32
CA ILE A 10 -2.21 20.38 12.38
C ILE A 10 -1.73 20.02 10.98
N LEU A 11 -0.46 19.64 10.89
CA LEU A 11 0.17 19.23 9.64
C LEU A 11 0.82 17.86 9.79
N TYR A 12 0.70 17.01 8.78
CA TYR A 12 1.43 15.73 8.75
C TYR A 12 2.63 15.86 7.83
N TYR A 13 3.83 15.59 8.35
CA TYR A 13 5.03 15.41 7.52
C TYR A 13 5.17 13.93 7.18
N SER A 14 4.96 13.60 5.91
CA SER A 14 4.65 12.23 5.49
C SER A 14 3.42 11.67 6.22
N GLY A 15 3.12 10.39 6.05
CA GLY A 15 2.02 9.71 6.74
C GLY A 15 1.26 8.77 5.81
N GLY A 16 0.89 7.60 6.35
CA GLY A 16 0.07 6.64 5.62
C GLY A 16 -1.38 7.12 5.51
N ASN A 17 -2.04 6.79 4.39
CA ASN A 17 -3.44 7.18 4.13
C ASN A 17 -4.38 6.78 5.27
N LYS A 18 -4.15 5.62 5.91
CA LYS A 18 -4.94 5.14 7.04
C LYS A 18 -4.84 6.03 8.27
N ALA A 19 -3.64 6.57 8.56
CA ALA A 19 -3.45 7.47 9.71
C ALA A 19 -4.11 8.82 9.46
N ILE A 20 -4.01 9.34 8.23
CA ILE A 20 -4.69 10.56 7.82
C ILE A 20 -6.21 10.39 7.93
N GLN A 21 -6.76 9.31 7.36
CA GLN A 21 -8.20 9.04 7.43
C GLN A 21 -8.68 8.87 8.88
N SER A 22 -7.93 8.15 9.71
CA SER A 22 -8.25 7.98 11.15
C SER A 22 -8.36 9.31 11.90
N THR A 23 -7.51 10.29 11.60
CA THR A 23 -7.59 11.64 12.19
C THR A 23 -8.80 12.43 11.69
N LEU A 24 -9.14 12.30 10.40
CA LEU A 24 -10.33 12.93 9.84
C LEU A 24 -11.62 12.31 10.41
N ASP A 25 -11.65 10.99 10.56
CA ASP A 25 -12.78 10.27 11.18
C ASP A 25 -12.96 10.71 12.65
N PHE A 26 -11.86 10.84 13.39
CA PHE A 26 -11.86 11.35 14.76
C PHE A 26 -12.39 12.78 14.84
N ASP A 27 -11.90 13.67 13.98
CA ASP A 27 -12.32 15.06 13.92
C ASP A 27 -13.83 15.18 13.64
N HIS A 28 -14.33 14.42 12.67
CA HIS A 28 -15.74 14.35 12.34
C HIS A 28 -16.56 13.80 13.51
N ALA A 29 -16.11 12.71 14.16
CA ALA A 29 -16.77 12.13 15.33
C ALA A 29 -16.79 13.07 16.54
N CYS A 30 -15.80 13.96 16.67
CA CYS A 30 -15.76 15.02 17.68
C CYS A 30 -16.72 16.20 17.40
N GLY A 31 -17.46 16.14 16.28
CA GLY A 31 -18.41 17.18 15.86
C GLY A 31 -17.74 18.46 15.37
N LYS A 32 -16.52 18.37 14.83
CA LYS A 32 -15.86 19.54 14.23
C LYS A 32 -16.55 19.93 12.92
N GLU A 33 -16.52 21.21 12.59
CA GLU A 33 -17.04 21.70 11.30
C GLU A 33 -16.04 21.50 10.16
N GLN A 34 -14.75 21.52 10.47
CA GLN A 34 -13.65 21.38 9.51
C GLN A 34 -12.57 20.43 10.05
N PRO A 35 -11.82 19.75 9.16
CA PRO A 35 -10.63 19.00 9.53
C PRO A 35 -9.62 19.86 10.31
N SER A 36 -9.06 19.30 11.38
CA SER A 36 -7.88 19.88 12.03
C SER A 36 -6.64 19.72 11.14
N LEU A 37 -6.56 18.62 10.38
CA LEU A 37 -5.47 18.37 9.45
C LEU A 37 -5.63 19.25 8.21
N VAL A 38 -4.74 20.22 8.06
CA VAL A 38 -4.80 21.19 6.95
C VAL A 38 -4.00 20.78 5.71
N GLY A 39 -3.21 19.71 5.82
CA GLY A 39 -2.48 19.15 4.70
C GLY A 39 -1.41 18.14 5.08
N VAL A 40 -0.77 17.61 4.05
CA VAL A 40 0.34 16.65 4.18
C VAL A 40 1.54 17.16 3.42
N VAL A 41 2.72 17.07 4.01
CA VAL A 41 3.98 17.35 3.33
C VAL A 41 4.54 16.04 2.77
N LYS A 42 4.76 16.00 1.45
CA LYS A 42 5.45 14.90 0.76
C LYS A 42 6.53 15.51 -0.10
N GLU A 43 7.79 15.28 0.27
CA GLU A 43 8.93 15.95 -0.34
C GLU A 43 8.92 15.82 -1.88
N GLY A 44 8.96 16.95 -2.58
CA GLY A 44 8.96 17.03 -4.05
C GLY A 44 7.59 16.78 -4.72
N GLN A 45 6.54 16.48 -3.97
CA GLN A 45 5.20 16.23 -4.52
C GLN A 45 4.25 17.40 -4.22
N LYS A 46 3.55 17.87 -5.24
CA LYS A 46 2.51 18.89 -5.12
C LYS A 46 1.21 18.37 -5.70
N GLY A 47 0.10 18.54 -4.98
CA GLY A 47 -1.21 18.15 -5.48
C GLY A 47 -2.26 18.14 -4.39
N VAL A 48 -3.25 17.26 -4.57
CA VAL A 48 -4.30 16.99 -3.60
C VAL A 48 -4.46 15.49 -3.47
N GLN A 49 -4.94 15.04 -2.31
CA GLN A 49 -5.27 13.66 -2.07
C GLN A 49 -6.69 13.56 -1.51
N SER A 50 -7.44 12.59 -2.01
CA SER A 50 -8.82 12.33 -1.59
C SER A 50 -8.88 11.55 -0.28
N PHE A 51 -9.82 11.97 0.58
CA PHE A 51 -10.17 11.35 1.86
C PHE A 51 -11.66 11.53 2.15
N PHE A 52 -12.17 10.84 3.17
CA PHE A 52 -13.54 11.01 3.63
C PHE A 52 -13.63 11.95 4.84
N TRP A 53 -14.72 12.71 4.88
CA TRP A 53 -15.21 13.49 6.01
C TRP A 53 -16.65 13.04 6.28
N GLY A 54 -16.81 12.11 7.21
CA GLY A 54 -18.04 11.33 7.33
C GLY A 54 -18.30 10.57 6.03
N ALA A 55 -19.47 10.77 5.42
CA ALA A 55 -19.82 10.15 4.15
C ALA A 55 -19.36 10.95 2.91
N LYS A 56 -18.79 12.14 3.09
CA LYS A 56 -18.44 13.04 1.98
C LYS A 56 -16.96 12.93 1.65
N GLU A 57 -16.63 12.83 0.36
CA GLU A 57 -15.25 12.92 -0.10
C GLU A 57 -14.75 14.38 -0.06
N ILE A 58 -13.55 14.58 0.49
CA ILE A 58 -12.84 15.87 0.59
C ILE A 58 -11.44 15.74 0.00
N LEU A 59 -10.87 16.87 -0.41
CA LEU A 59 -9.52 16.95 -0.96
C LEU A 59 -8.60 17.65 0.04
N LEU A 60 -7.54 16.95 0.44
CA LEU A 60 -6.52 17.46 1.33
C LEU A 60 -5.28 17.87 0.52
N PRO A 61 -4.71 19.08 0.71
CA PRO A 61 -3.56 19.52 -0.06
C PRO A 61 -2.28 18.74 0.31
N VAL A 62 -1.49 18.45 -0.71
CA VAL A 62 -0.15 17.86 -0.59
C VAL A 62 0.88 18.93 -0.94
N TYR A 63 1.72 19.28 0.04
CA TYR A 63 2.77 20.28 -0.07
C TYR A 63 4.12 19.63 -0.37
N PRO A 64 4.94 20.22 -1.26
CA PRO A 64 6.23 19.66 -1.65
C PRO A 64 7.34 19.86 -0.61
N SER A 65 7.15 20.75 0.38
CA SER A 65 8.09 21.03 1.48
C SER A 65 7.38 21.62 2.70
N LEU A 66 8.03 21.57 3.87
CA LEU A 66 7.53 22.20 5.10
C LEU A 66 7.39 23.72 4.96
N GLU A 67 8.33 24.37 4.27
CA GLU A 67 8.32 25.81 4.05
C GLU A 67 7.03 26.25 3.34
N VAL A 68 6.69 25.59 2.23
CA VAL A 68 5.45 25.89 1.49
C VAL A 68 4.21 25.60 2.34
N ALA A 69 4.24 24.53 3.13
CA ALA A 69 3.12 24.18 4.01
C ALA A 69 2.88 25.24 5.09
N PHE A 70 3.93 25.72 5.76
CA PHE A 70 3.82 26.77 6.77
C PHE A 70 3.46 28.14 6.18
N GLN A 71 3.98 28.47 4.98
CA GLN A 71 3.56 29.69 4.27
C GLN A 71 2.05 29.70 3.97
N LYS A 72 1.49 28.54 3.61
CA LYS A 72 0.05 28.39 3.32
C LYS A 72 -0.81 28.26 4.57
N ASN A 73 -0.23 27.77 5.67
CA ASN A 73 -0.93 27.50 6.93
C ASN A 73 -0.11 28.07 8.10
N PRO A 74 -0.05 29.40 8.24
CA PRO A 74 0.79 30.07 9.24
C PRO A 74 0.34 29.79 10.68
N ASP A 75 -0.88 29.31 10.89
CA ASP A 75 -1.51 29.03 12.17
C ASP A 75 -1.46 27.56 12.59
N VAL A 76 -0.64 26.74 11.93
CA VAL A 76 -0.37 25.35 12.37
C VAL A 76 0.31 25.36 13.74
N VAL A 77 -0.32 24.68 14.70
CA VAL A 77 0.16 24.57 16.09
C VAL A 77 0.81 23.23 16.40
N ALA A 78 0.54 22.19 15.60
CA ALA A 78 1.15 20.88 15.78
C ALA A 78 1.56 20.22 14.47
N VAL A 79 2.68 19.49 14.50
CA VAL A 79 3.17 18.70 13.36
C VAL A 79 3.44 17.27 13.77
N VAL A 80 2.86 16.31 13.04
CA VAL A 80 3.15 14.88 13.20
C VAL A 80 4.19 14.46 12.18
N ASN A 81 5.34 14.00 12.65
CA ASN A 81 6.49 13.62 11.84
C ASN A 81 6.55 12.09 11.66
N PHE A 82 6.14 11.62 10.48
CA PHE A 82 6.17 10.21 10.05
C PHE A 82 7.45 9.84 9.27
N SER A 83 8.46 10.72 9.26
CA SER A 83 9.70 10.40 8.56
C SER A 83 10.41 9.20 9.19
N SER A 84 11.25 8.52 8.40
CA SER A 84 12.03 7.38 8.91
C SER A 84 13.08 7.84 9.94
N LYS A 85 13.58 6.93 10.77
CA LYS A 85 14.66 7.22 11.74
C LYS A 85 15.91 7.90 11.15
N ARG A 86 16.16 7.72 9.84
CA ARG A 86 17.29 8.31 9.10
C ARG A 86 17.10 9.80 8.80
N SER A 87 15.87 10.28 8.75
CA SER A 87 15.53 11.67 8.40
C SER A 87 14.75 12.41 9.49
N ALA A 88 14.25 11.70 10.50
CA ALA A 88 13.45 12.27 11.56
C ALA A 88 14.15 13.38 12.34
N GLU A 89 15.45 13.28 12.59
CA GLU A 89 16.23 14.33 13.25
C GLU A 89 16.25 15.62 12.42
N ALA A 90 16.65 15.54 11.15
CA ALA A 90 16.76 16.70 10.28
C ALA A 90 15.41 17.41 10.10
N ILE A 91 14.35 16.64 9.88
CA ILE A 91 12.98 17.16 9.76
C ILE A 91 12.49 17.75 11.08
N ALA A 92 12.83 17.14 12.22
CA ALA A 92 12.46 17.70 13.51
C ALA A 92 13.15 19.04 13.78
N HIS A 93 14.42 19.19 13.42
CA HIS A 93 15.09 20.48 13.52
C HIS A 93 14.40 21.56 12.70
N GLN A 94 13.96 21.26 11.46
CA GLN A 94 13.21 22.20 10.61
C GLN A 94 11.84 22.57 11.21
N ILE A 95 11.11 21.59 11.76
CA ILE A 95 9.82 21.85 12.41
C ILE A 95 10.00 22.75 13.64
N LEU A 96 11.05 22.52 14.44
CA LEU A 96 11.35 23.34 15.61
C LEU A 96 11.72 24.79 15.26
N ASP A 97 12.18 25.06 14.04
CA ASP A 97 12.46 26.42 13.58
C ASP A 97 11.20 27.24 13.28
N GLN A 98 10.02 26.59 13.24
CA GLN A 98 8.73 27.25 13.04
C GLN A 98 8.11 27.67 14.39
N PRO A 99 8.08 28.97 14.76
CA PRO A 99 7.68 29.39 16.12
C PRO A 99 6.21 29.15 16.47
N THR A 100 5.35 29.03 15.46
CA THR A 100 3.91 28.79 15.61
C THR A 100 3.62 27.34 16.01
N VAL A 101 4.51 26.40 15.69
CA VAL A 101 4.38 25.00 16.10
C VAL A 101 4.73 24.90 17.59
N LYS A 102 3.75 24.53 18.42
CA LYS A 102 3.95 24.27 19.85
C LYS A 102 4.21 22.81 20.15
N TYR A 103 3.61 21.92 19.36
CA TYR A 103 3.66 20.49 19.58
C TYR A 103 4.22 19.77 18.36
N GLN A 104 5.23 18.94 18.57
CA GLN A 104 5.74 18.04 17.56
C GLN A 104 5.62 16.59 18.05
N ILE A 105 5.21 15.70 17.15
CA ILE A 105 5.02 14.28 17.45
C ILE A 105 5.99 13.52 16.55
N ILE A 106 6.95 12.80 17.14
CA ILE A 106 7.92 12.01 16.38
C ILE A 106 7.56 10.54 16.48
N ILE A 107 7.11 9.96 15.37
CA ILE A 107 6.66 8.57 15.31
C ILE A 107 7.84 7.59 15.19
N ALA A 108 8.92 8.03 14.54
CA ALA A 108 10.06 7.17 14.22
C ALA A 108 10.70 6.53 15.46
N GLU A 109 10.98 5.23 15.35
CA GLU A 109 11.73 4.48 16.35
C GLU A 109 13.20 4.29 15.93
N GLY A 110 14.11 4.34 16.91
CA GLY A 110 15.54 4.11 16.70
C GLY A 110 16.31 5.33 16.21
N ILE A 111 15.88 6.54 16.59
CA ILE A 111 16.69 7.75 16.44
C ILE A 111 17.87 7.67 17.42
N PRO A 112 19.11 8.02 17.01
CA PRO A 112 20.25 7.98 17.93
C PRO A 112 20.04 8.82 19.19
N GLU A 113 20.37 8.26 20.36
CA GLU A 113 20.15 8.90 21.67
C GLU A 113 20.74 10.32 21.79
N ARG A 114 21.89 10.57 21.14
CA ARG A 114 22.50 11.90 21.09
C ARG A 114 21.59 12.91 20.37
N ALA A 115 21.03 12.52 19.23
CA ALA A 115 20.13 13.36 18.45
C ALA A 115 18.87 13.68 19.25
N VAL A 116 18.27 12.70 19.93
CA VAL A 116 17.08 12.93 20.77
C VAL A 116 17.38 13.92 21.90
N ARG A 117 18.54 13.83 22.56
CA ARG A 117 18.97 14.81 23.57
C ARG A 117 19.13 16.22 23.00
N MET A 118 19.67 16.36 21.79
CA MET A 118 19.81 17.66 21.12
C MET A 118 18.44 18.24 20.72
N LEU A 119 17.53 17.41 20.21
CA LEU A 119 16.16 17.81 19.89
C LEU A 119 15.41 18.29 21.14
N ARG A 120 15.52 17.55 22.25
CA ARG A 120 14.96 17.94 23.54
C ARG A 120 15.47 19.30 24.00
N GLN A 121 16.77 19.54 23.92
CA GLN A 121 17.37 20.82 24.33
C GLN A 121 16.84 21.98 23.47
N LYS A 122 16.79 21.81 22.14
CA LYS A 122 16.26 22.83 21.22
C LYS A 122 14.77 23.09 21.43
N ALA A 123 13.96 22.05 21.63
CA ALA A 123 12.54 22.21 21.92
C ALA A 123 12.32 23.03 23.19
N LYS A 124 13.07 22.74 24.26
CA LYS A 124 13.01 23.51 25.51
C LYS A 124 13.41 24.97 25.32
N SER A 125 14.49 25.27 24.58
CA SER A 125 14.89 26.66 24.33
C SER A 125 13.85 27.45 23.54
N ASN A 126 13.06 26.78 22.71
CA ASN A 126 12.03 27.39 21.88
C ASN A 126 10.65 27.46 22.57
N GLY A 127 10.51 26.92 23.79
CA GLY A 127 9.20 26.80 24.44
C GLY A 127 8.24 25.86 23.68
N GLN A 128 8.80 24.85 23.01
CA GLN A 128 8.07 23.85 22.23
C GLN A 128 8.15 22.48 22.92
N ILE A 129 7.21 21.60 22.62
CA ILE A 129 7.13 20.25 23.19
C ILE A 129 7.23 19.23 22.08
N ILE A 130 8.13 18.26 22.24
CA ILE A 130 8.19 17.06 21.41
C ILE A 130 7.67 15.87 22.21
N TYR A 131 6.60 15.25 21.71
CA TYR A 131 6.16 13.93 22.14
C TYR A 131 6.88 12.85 21.32
N GLY A 132 7.42 11.84 22.01
CA GLY A 132 8.28 10.82 21.44
C GLY A 132 9.77 11.14 21.57
N PRO A 133 10.65 10.53 20.75
CA PRO A 133 10.37 9.62 19.63
C PRO A 133 9.76 8.26 20.04
N SER A 134 9.60 7.34 19.08
CA SER A 134 9.14 5.97 19.34
C SER A 134 7.74 5.88 19.95
N ILE A 135 6.78 6.62 19.37
CA ILE A 135 5.37 6.63 19.78
C ILE A 135 4.43 6.46 18.59
N PHE A 136 3.19 6.03 18.84
CA PHE A 136 2.13 6.03 17.82
C PHE A 136 1.37 7.35 17.74
N GLY A 137 1.46 8.21 18.76
CA GLY A 137 0.79 9.49 18.76
C GLY A 137 0.28 9.87 20.14
N VAL A 138 -0.55 10.92 20.13
CA VAL A 138 -1.13 11.54 21.32
C VAL A 138 -2.59 11.85 21.04
N ILE A 139 -3.45 11.71 22.05
CA ILE A 139 -4.87 12.00 21.94
C ILE A 139 -5.27 12.95 23.06
N LYS A 140 -5.98 14.02 22.72
CA LYS A 140 -6.80 14.81 23.64
C LYS A 140 -8.25 14.54 23.25
N ALA A 141 -8.96 13.77 24.07
CA ALA A 141 -10.28 13.25 23.74
C ALA A 141 -11.26 14.39 23.45
N GLY A 142 -12.06 14.24 22.40
CA GLY A 142 -12.98 15.26 21.89
C GLY A 142 -12.31 16.48 21.23
N VAL A 143 -10.98 16.59 21.25
CA VAL A 143 -10.26 17.79 20.81
C VAL A 143 -9.28 17.51 19.67
N MET A 144 -8.34 16.59 19.84
CA MET A 144 -7.29 16.37 18.85
C MET A 144 -6.73 14.96 18.90
N GLN A 145 -6.54 14.36 17.73
CA GLN A 145 -5.74 13.16 17.56
C GLN A 145 -4.50 13.50 16.73
N LEU A 146 -3.32 13.20 17.26
CA LEU A 146 -2.04 13.50 16.64
C LEU A 146 -1.31 12.18 16.35
N GLY A 147 -1.45 11.68 15.13
CA GLY A 147 -0.91 10.39 14.70
C GLY A 147 -1.93 9.24 14.74
N PRO A 148 -1.51 7.98 14.48
CA PRO A 148 -2.39 6.80 14.49
C PRO A 148 -2.89 6.35 15.88
N ALA A 149 -2.58 7.08 16.95
CA ALA A 149 -3.08 6.79 18.30
C ALA A 149 -4.62 6.75 18.33
N GLY A 150 -5.20 5.74 18.98
CA GLY A 150 -6.65 5.51 19.03
C GLY A 150 -7.16 4.55 17.96
N GLY A 151 -6.33 4.21 16.96
CA GLY A 151 -6.66 3.25 15.92
C GLY A 151 -7.71 3.76 14.92
N GLY A 152 -8.41 2.83 14.26
CA GLY A 152 -9.51 3.18 13.37
C GLY A 152 -10.75 3.64 14.14
N VAL A 153 -11.74 4.16 13.41
CA VAL A 153 -13.00 4.71 13.97
C VAL A 153 -13.70 3.77 14.96
N GLU A 154 -13.60 2.45 14.77
CA GLU A 154 -14.16 1.45 15.68
C GLU A 154 -13.53 1.52 17.08
N LEU A 155 -12.19 1.52 17.15
CA LEU A 155 -11.46 1.57 18.41
C LEU A 155 -11.66 2.92 19.10
N GLN A 156 -11.71 4.00 18.31
CA GLN A 156 -12.00 5.34 18.81
C GLN A 156 -13.41 5.43 19.43
N ALA A 157 -14.41 4.79 18.82
CA ALA A 157 -15.76 4.75 19.32
C ALA A 157 -15.86 3.92 20.61
N LYS A 158 -15.30 2.69 20.61
CA LYS A 158 -15.26 1.80 21.78
C LYS A 158 -14.59 2.44 23.00
N ALA A 159 -13.52 3.21 22.77
CA ALA A 159 -12.85 3.95 23.84
C ALA A 159 -13.43 5.35 24.09
N ASN A 160 -14.55 5.72 23.45
CA ASN A 160 -15.23 7.01 23.56
C ASN A 160 -14.31 8.23 23.43
N LEU A 161 -13.33 8.15 22.52
CA LEU A 161 -12.28 9.16 22.38
C LEU A 161 -12.80 10.50 21.83
N HIS A 162 -14.05 10.56 21.38
CA HIS A 162 -14.67 11.74 20.79
C HIS A 162 -15.35 12.65 21.82
N LYS A 163 -15.41 12.25 23.10
CA LYS A 163 -15.91 13.07 24.21
C LYS A 163 -14.78 13.32 25.20
N GLN A 164 -14.68 14.55 25.68
CA GLN A 164 -13.66 14.92 26.65
C GLN A 164 -14.06 14.46 28.04
N GLY A 165 -13.16 13.73 28.71
CA GLY A 165 -13.28 13.34 30.11
C GLY A 165 -12.31 14.06 31.04
N ALA A 166 -12.02 13.44 32.19
CA ALA A 166 -11.29 14.01 33.32
C ALA A 166 -9.99 13.26 33.71
N ILE A 167 -9.69 12.14 33.07
CA ILE A 167 -8.52 11.30 33.40
C ILE A 167 -7.39 11.54 32.41
N GLY A 168 -6.25 12.03 32.90
CA GLY A 168 -5.02 12.17 32.12
C GLY A 168 -4.18 10.91 32.21
N VAL A 169 -3.85 10.30 31.07
CA VAL A 169 -2.99 9.12 30.99
C VAL A 169 -1.63 9.50 30.43
N VAL A 170 -0.56 9.02 31.07
CA VAL A 170 0.79 9.06 30.52
C VAL A 170 1.40 7.67 30.50
N THR A 171 2.04 7.31 29.38
CA THR A 171 2.66 6.00 29.20
C THR A 171 4.00 6.11 28.48
N LYS A 172 4.93 5.21 28.77
CA LYS A 172 6.14 5.05 27.94
C LYS A 172 5.83 4.33 26.62
N SER A 173 4.97 3.32 26.65
CA SER A 173 4.67 2.48 25.48
C SER A 173 3.65 3.13 24.55
N GLY A 174 4.06 3.38 23.31
CA GLY A 174 3.13 3.79 22.25
C GLY A 174 2.05 2.73 21.98
N GLY A 175 2.41 1.44 22.07
CA GLY A 175 1.47 0.34 21.82
C GLY A 175 0.38 0.20 22.88
N LEU A 176 0.66 0.62 24.11
CA LEU A 176 -0.33 0.59 25.19
C LEU A 176 -1.29 1.77 25.15
N VAL A 177 -1.10 2.77 24.28
CA VAL A 177 -2.03 3.91 24.16
C VAL A 177 -3.47 3.44 23.94
N ASN A 178 -3.67 2.49 23.02
CA ASN A 178 -5.01 1.96 22.74
C ASN A 178 -5.54 1.11 23.91
N GLU A 179 -4.67 0.38 24.61
CA GLU A 179 -5.05 -0.44 25.75
C GLU A 179 -5.49 0.42 26.94
N PHE A 180 -4.71 1.47 27.28
CA PHE A 180 -5.10 2.40 28.34
C PHE A 180 -6.34 3.19 27.99
N ALA A 181 -6.52 3.58 26.72
CA ALA A 181 -7.77 4.16 26.25
C ALA A 181 -8.96 3.23 26.53
N HIS A 182 -8.82 1.94 26.24
CA HIS A 182 -9.85 0.94 26.50
C HIS A 182 -10.09 0.68 28.00
N ILE A 183 -9.02 0.53 28.80
CA ILE A 183 -9.12 0.35 30.25
C ILE A 183 -9.85 1.53 30.89
N VAL A 184 -9.46 2.77 30.57
CA VAL A 184 -10.09 3.98 31.13
C VAL A 184 -11.54 4.09 30.68
N ALA A 185 -11.83 3.82 29.40
CA ALA A 185 -13.19 3.83 28.87
C ALA A 185 -14.11 2.83 29.58
N ASN A 186 -13.67 1.58 29.75
CA ASN A 186 -14.49 0.54 30.39
C ASN A 186 -14.57 0.68 31.92
N THR A 187 -13.62 1.37 32.54
CA THR A 187 -13.59 1.55 33.99
C THR A 187 -14.35 2.80 34.42
N THR A 188 -14.26 3.88 33.64
CA THR A 188 -14.75 5.22 34.04
C THR A 188 -15.47 5.98 32.93
N GLY A 189 -15.22 5.65 31.65
CA GLY A 189 -15.70 6.39 30.48
C GLY A 189 -15.11 7.78 30.30
N ASN A 190 -14.12 8.16 31.12
CA ASN A 190 -13.81 9.56 31.41
C ASN A 190 -12.38 9.94 31.00
N LEU A 191 -11.91 9.50 29.83
CA LEU A 191 -10.57 9.85 29.33
C LEU A 191 -10.49 11.32 28.91
N ASN A 192 -9.57 12.10 29.48
CA ASN A 192 -9.27 13.46 29.04
C ASN A 192 -8.23 13.46 27.90
N SER A 193 -7.09 12.82 28.15
CA SER A 193 -6.02 12.73 27.18
C SER A 193 -5.10 11.56 27.48
N ILE A 194 -4.42 11.07 26.45
CA ILE A 194 -3.37 10.07 26.59
C ILE A 194 -2.12 10.51 25.83
N ILE A 195 -1.02 10.64 26.57
CA ILE A 195 0.29 11.02 26.06
C ILE A 195 1.23 9.82 26.19
N ALA A 196 1.75 9.35 25.06
CA ALA A 196 2.93 8.49 25.08
C ALA A 196 4.20 9.35 25.03
N ILE A 197 5.15 9.08 25.92
CA ILE A 197 6.45 9.77 25.93
C ILE A 197 7.50 9.07 25.08
N GLY A 198 7.32 7.78 24.81
CA GLY A 198 8.25 6.95 24.03
C GLY A 198 9.10 6.00 24.88
N GLY A 199 9.47 4.87 24.28
CA GLY A 199 10.33 3.85 24.89
C GLY A 199 11.83 4.13 24.80
N ASP A 200 12.23 5.26 24.23
CA ASP A 200 13.64 5.66 24.14
C ASP A 200 14.24 5.93 25.53
N ARG A 201 15.54 5.69 25.69
CA ARG A 201 16.25 5.97 26.96
C ARG A 201 16.17 7.44 27.38
N TYR A 202 16.19 8.34 26.40
CA TYR A 202 16.13 9.79 26.59
C TYR A 202 14.97 10.39 25.80
N PRO A 203 13.70 10.21 26.23
CA PRO A 203 12.58 10.77 25.50
C PRO A 203 12.66 12.30 25.51
N CYS A 204 12.06 12.96 24.51
CA CYS A 204 12.09 14.42 24.45
C CYS A 204 11.26 15.08 25.57
N ILE A 205 10.30 14.34 26.15
CA ILE A 205 9.53 14.72 27.33
C ILE A 205 9.50 13.56 28.34
N ARG A 206 9.58 13.85 29.64
CA ARG A 206 9.61 12.84 30.72
C ARG A 206 8.24 12.65 31.35
N LEU A 207 8.06 11.52 32.06
CA LEU A 207 6.85 11.24 32.84
C LEU A 207 6.52 12.39 33.81
N ALA A 208 7.50 12.82 34.61
CA ALA A 208 7.36 13.91 35.56
C ALA A 208 6.90 15.23 34.91
N GLU A 209 7.38 15.54 33.70
CA GLU A 209 6.98 16.74 32.97
C GLU A 209 5.52 16.66 32.51
N VAL A 210 5.09 15.51 31.98
CA VAL A 210 3.68 15.30 31.59
C VAL A 210 2.75 15.31 32.80
N ILE A 211 3.15 14.69 33.92
CA ILE A 211 2.35 14.68 35.14
C ILE A 211 2.20 16.09 35.70
N LYS A 212 3.26 16.90 35.68
CA LYS A 212 3.13 18.33 36.01
C LYS A 212 2.18 19.04 35.07
N MET A 213 2.19 18.76 33.76
CA MET A 213 1.21 19.34 32.84
C MET A 213 -0.23 18.95 33.22
N TYR A 214 -0.46 17.70 33.63
CA TYR A 214 -1.78 17.26 34.11
C TYR A 214 -2.16 17.86 35.45
N GLU A 215 -1.21 18.09 36.35
CA GLU A 215 -1.45 18.77 37.62
C GLU A 215 -1.96 20.19 37.39
N HIS A 216 -1.39 20.92 36.43
CA HIS A 216 -1.81 22.30 36.11
C HIS A 216 -3.04 22.38 35.20
N ASP A 217 -3.45 21.29 34.55
CA ASP A 217 -4.65 21.29 33.68
C ASP A 217 -5.91 21.03 34.51
N ASP A 218 -6.72 22.07 34.72
CA ASP A 218 -7.97 22.00 35.50
C ASP A 218 -8.99 20.99 34.95
N SER A 219 -8.92 20.65 33.66
CA SER A 219 -9.79 19.64 33.06
C SER A 219 -9.41 18.20 33.46
N VAL A 220 -8.19 18.00 33.96
CA VAL A 220 -7.73 16.72 34.51
C VAL A 220 -7.97 16.70 36.01
N LYS A 221 -8.69 15.68 36.49
CA LYS A 221 -9.01 15.46 37.92
C LYS A 221 -8.23 14.30 38.54
N MET A 222 -7.75 13.38 37.70
CA MET A 222 -7.01 12.20 38.13
C MET A 222 -5.99 11.82 37.06
N ILE A 223 -4.86 11.25 37.48
CA ILE A 223 -3.75 10.88 36.60
C ILE A 223 -3.52 9.37 36.66
N VAL A 224 -3.33 8.75 35.50
CA VAL A 224 -2.88 7.36 35.36
C VAL A 224 -1.52 7.35 34.69
N MET A 225 -0.52 6.79 35.36
CA MET A 225 0.84 6.66 34.85
C MET A 225 1.19 5.19 34.61
N GLN A 226 1.70 4.91 33.42
CA GLN A 226 2.42 3.67 33.13
C GLN A 226 3.91 3.95 32.98
N GLY A 227 4.68 3.39 33.91
CA GLY A 227 6.13 3.35 33.89
C GLY A 227 6.66 2.02 33.36
N GLU A 228 7.98 1.94 33.24
CA GLU A 228 8.69 0.75 32.77
C GLU A 228 10.00 0.56 33.55
N ILE A 229 10.45 -0.68 33.63
CA ILE A 229 11.80 -1.04 34.10
C ILE A 229 12.88 -0.20 33.40
N GLY A 230 13.95 0.15 34.12
CA GLY A 230 15.07 0.92 33.59
C GLY A 230 14.93 2.43 33.76
N GLY A 231 16.04 3.09 34.10
CA GLY A 231 16.09 4.54 34.33
C GLY A 231 15.31 5.03 35.56
N ILE A 232 15.24 6.34 35.72
CA ILE A 232 14.84 7.01 36.98
C ILE A 232 13.54 7.81 36.90
N GLN A 233 12.81 7.76 35.78
CA GLN A 233 11.66 8.66 35.55
C GLN A 233 10.55 8.48 36.58
N GLU A 234 10.28 7.25 37.00
CA GLU A 234 9.28 6.94 38.03
C GLU A 234 9.71 7.40 39.42
N ILE A 235 11.03 7.43 39.69
CA ILE A 235 11.60 7.94 40.95
C ILE A 235 11.40 9.45 41.04
N GLU A 236 11.63 10.17 39.94
CA GLU A 236 11.34 11.62 39.86
C GLU A 236 9.87 11.91 40.16
N VAL A 237 8.94 11.08 39.67
CA VAL A 237 7.51 11.22 39.99
C VAL A 237 7.23 10.96 41.47
N ALA A 238 7.88 9.97 42.07
CA ALA A 238 7.74 9.71 43.49
C ALA A 238 8.25 10.85 44.37
N GLU A 239 9.33 11.53 43.95
CA GLU A 239 9.83 12.74 44.61
C GLU A 239 8.82 13.90 44.53
N LEU A 240 8.19 14.11 43.38
CA LEU A 240 7.16 15.14 43.22
C LEU A 240 5.94 14.90 44.13
N LEU A 241 5.49 13.63 44.24
CA LEU A 241 4.43 13.26 45.19
C LEU A 241 4.86 13.52 46.63
N ARG A 242 6.07 13.11 47.01
CA ARG A 242 6.60 13.32 48.37
C ARG A 242 6.70 14.80 48.73
N ASN A 243 7.03 15.65 47.77
CA ASN A 243 7.15 17.09 47.96
C ASN A 243 5.79 17.83 47.95
N GLY A 244 4.68 17.13 47.67
CA GLY A 244 3.36 17.75 47.53
C GLY A 244 3.19 18.59 46.26
N GLU A 245 4.06 18.38 45.25
CA GLU A 245 3.95 19.05 43.95
C GLU A 245 2.91 18.40 43.03
N ILE A 246 2.42 17.21 43.40
CA ILE A 246 1.30 16.51 42.75
C ILE A 246 0.24 16.29 43.82
N THR A 247 -0.91 16.95 43.65
CA THR A 247 -2.04 16.87 44.60
C THR A 247 -3.20 16.06 44.05
N LYS A 248 -3.30 15.90 42.72
CA LYS A 248 -4.32 15.05 42.10
C LYS A 248 -4.03 13.57 42.36
N PRO A 249 -5.07 12.72 42.52
CA PRO A 249 -4.87 11.28 42.67
C PRO A 249 -4.06 10.69 41.52
N LEU A 250 -2.97 10.00 41.85
CA LEU A 250 -2.10 9.31 40.90
C LEU A 250 -2.28 7.80 41.02
N VAL A 251 -2.77 7.17 39.96
CA VAL A 251 -2.67 5.71 39.77
C VAL A 251 -1.40 5.41 39.01
N ALA A 252 -0.58 4.49 39.51
CA ALA A 252 0.71 4.20 38.89
C ALA A 252 0.96 2.70 38.76
N TRP A 253 1.50 2.29 37.62
CA TRP A 253 2.01 0.94 37.41
C TRP A 253 3.30 0.94 36.59
N THR A 254 4.35 0.34 37.12
CA THR A 254 5.62 0.12 36.43
C THR A 254 5.67 -1.31 35.90
N SER A 255 5.77 -1.45 34.58
CA SER A 255 5.84 -2.74 33.89
C SER A 255 7.27 -3.31 33.88
N GLY A 256 7.41 -4.63 33.75
CA GLY A 256 8.71 -5.32 33.75
C GLY A 256 9.03 -6.10 35.03
N THR A 257 8.02 -6.44 35.83
CA THR A 257 8.17 -7.25 37.06
C THR A 257 8.75 -8.64 36.80
N ALA A 258 8.52 -9.21 35.62
CA ALA A 258 9.08 -10.49 35.21
C ALA A 258 10.61 -10.49 35.04
N ALA A 259 11.25 -9.31 34.96
CA ALA A 259 12.70 -9.19 34.80
C ALA A 259 13.50 -9.93 35.90
N GLU A 260 12.93 -10.08 37.10
CA GLU A 260 13.57 -10.82 38.21
C GLU A 260 13.71 -12.32 37.94
N ILE A 261 12.90 -12.87 37.03
CA ILE A 261 12.93 -14.30 36.66
C ILE A 261 14.00 -14.55 35.58
N PHE A 262 14.41 -13.49 34.86
CA PHE A 262 15.40 -13.57 33.79
C PHE A 262 16.82 -13.30 34.30
N PRO A 263 17.85 -13.70 33.53
CA PRO A 263 19.23 -13.33 33.85
C PRO A 263 19.40 -11.81 34.01
N LYS A 264 20.33 -11.41 34.88
CA LYS A 264 20.70 -10.00 35.04
C LYS A 264 21.06 -9.39 33.68
N GLU A 265 20.68 -8.12 33.48
CA GLU A 265 20.93 -7.33 32.26
C GLU A 265 20.08 -7.70 31.03
N PHE A 266 18.97 -8.44 31.20
CA PHE A 266 18.04 -8.70 30.10
C PHE A 266 17.46 -7.39 29.52
N GLN A 267 17.74 -7.13 28.25
CA GLN A 267 17.21 -5.99 27.50
C GLN A 267 15.83 -6.34 26.92
N PHE A 268 14.80 -5.60 27.31
CA PHE A 268 13.47 -5.70 26.68
C PHE A 268 13.42 -4.89 25.38
N GLY A 269 12.31 -4.98 24.63
CA GLY A 269 12.19 -4.43 23.29
C GLY A 269 12.45 -2.91 23.19
N HIS A 270 11.94 -2.12 24.15
CA HIS A 270 12.20 -0.68 24.18
C HIS A 270 13.66 -0.38 24.56
N ALA A 271 14.28 0.59 23.89
CA ALA A 271 15.69 0.95 24.11
C ALA A 271 16.01 1.34 25.56
N GLY A 272 15.05 1.92 26.30
CA GLY A 272 15.21 2.28 27.72
C GLY A 272 14.91 1.15 28.72
N ALA A 273 14.40 0.01 28.27
CA ALA A 273 13.85 -1.04 29.14
C ALA A 273 14.91 -2.06 29.58
N GLN A 274 15.90 -1.56 30.32
CA GLN A 274 16.94 -2.37 30.96
C GLN A 274 17.30 -1.74 32.31
N ALA A 275 17.26 -2.54 33.38
CA ALA A 275 17.67 -2.08 34.70
C ALA A 275 19.18 -2.24 34.88
N SER A 276 19.85 -1.15 35.25
CA SER A 276 21.29 -1.15 35.57
C SER A 276 21.56 -1.49 37.04
N ASN A 277 20.57 -1.33 37.91
CA ASN A 277 20.64 -1.58 39.35
C ASN A 277 19.24 -1.94 39.91
N ASN A 278 19.16 -2.28 41.20
CA ASN A 278 17.91 -2.69 41.84
C ASN A 278 16.87 -1.57 41.94
N ASP A 279 17.28 -0.31 42.03
CA ASP A 279 16.38 0.85 42.12
C ASP A 279 15.68 1.11 40.78
N GLU A 280 16.31 0.70 39.68
CA GLU A 280 15.72 0.75 38.34
C GLU A 280 14.74 -0.39 38.04
N SER A 281 14.58 -1.36 38.96
CA SER A 281 13.64 -2.47 38.80
C SER A 281 12.18 -2.00 38.89
N ALA A 282 11.29 -2.69 38.16
CA ALA A 282 9.87 -2.37 38.19
C ALA A 282 9.26 -2.56 39.60
N ILE A 283 9.73 -3.55 40.35
CA ILE A 283 9.23 -3.89 41.69
C ILE A 283 9.62 -2.81 42.69
N SER A 284 10.89 -2.39 42.72
CA SER A 284 11.35 -1.28 43.58
C SER A 284 10.60 0.02 43.28
N LYS A 285 10.38 0.34 42.01
CA LYS A 285 9.63 1.54 41.59
C LYS A 285 8.17 1.48 42.03
N ASN A 286 7.49 0.34 41.87
CA ASN A 286 6.11 0.17 42.34
C ASN A 286 6.01 0.30 43.86
N ALA A 287 6.93 -0.29 44.62
CA ALA A 287 6.98 -0.16 46.07
C ALA A 287 7.19 1.30 46.52
N LEU A 288 8.12 2.00 45.87
CA LEU A 288 8.40 3.41 46.14
C LEU A 288 7.18 4.30 45.88
N LEU A 289 6.52 4.13 44.72
CA LEU A 289 5.33 4.90 44.35
C LEU A 289 4.18 4.65 45.34
N LYS A 290 3.98 3.40 45.76
CA LYS A 290 2.98 3.03 46.78
C LYS A 290 3.28 3.69 48.14
N GLN A 291 4.56 3.73 48.54
CA GLN A 291 5.00 4.35 49.79
C GLN A 291 4.73 5.86 49.84
N VAL A 292 4.84 6.56 48.71
CA VAL A 292 4.61 8.02 48.62
C VAL A 292 3.16 8.40 48.32
N GLY A 293 2.23 7.44 48.38
CA GLY A 293 0.79 7.70 48.31
C GLY A 293 0.14 7.53 46.93
N ALA A 294 0.84 6.98 45.93
CA ALA A 294 0.19 6.60 44.68
C ALA A 294 -0.66 5.34 44.84
N PHE A 295 -1.76 5.24 44.10
CA PHE A 295 -2.57 4.03 43.98
C PHE A 295 -1.84 3.04 43.06
N VAL A 296 -1.22 2.01 43.64
CA VAL A 296 -0.44 1.01 42.90
C VAL A 296 -1.08 -0.38 43.08
N PRO A 297 -1.56 -1.02 42.01
CA PRO A 297 -2.11 -2.38 42.09
C PRO A 297 -1.00 -3.40 42.31
N ASP A 298 -1.35 -4.59 42.82
CA ASP A 298 -0.37 -5.66 43.03
C ASP A 298 0.09 -6.31 41.71
N LYS A 299 -0.77 -6.28 40.69
CA LYS A 299 -0.51 -6.77 39.33
C LYS A 299 -1.28 -5.93 38.30
N PHE A 300 -0.84 -5.95 37.04
CA PHE A 300 -1.41 -5.11 35.99
C PHE A 300 -2.90 -5.36 35.77
N GLU A 301 -3.37 -6.60 35.91
CA GLU A 301 -4.78 -6.97 35.74
C GLU A 301 -5.69 -6.25 36.74
N ASP A 302 -5.16 -5.83 37.89
CA ASP A 302 -5.90 -5.12 38.93
C ASP A 302 -5.86 -3.59 38.76
N LEU A 303 -5.24 -3.07 37.70
CA LEU A 303 -5.15 -1.62 37.44
C LEU A 303 -6.51 -0.92 37.43
N HIS A 304 -7.54 -1.56 36.85
CA HIS A 304 -8.90 -1.04 36.85
C HIS A 304 -9.46 -0.81 38.26
N LYS A 305 -9.09 -1.64 39.25
CA LYS A 305 -9.53 -1.48 40.65
C LYS A 305 -8.91 -0.24 41.28
N SER A 306 -7.61 -0.03 41.08
CA SER A 306 -6.92 1.18 41.54
C SER A 306 -7.44 2.44 40.88
N ILE A 307 -7.85 2.37 39.59
CA ILE A 307 -8.54 3.47 38.90
C ILE A 307 -9.88 3.80 39.58
N ILE A 308 -10.70 2.79 39.89
CA ILE A 308 -11.98 2.98 40.58
C ILE A 308 -11.77 3.57 41.99
N GLU A 309 -10.78 3.07 42.72
CA GLU A 309 -10.47 3.54 44.08
C GLU A 309 -10.03 5.01 44.07
N ALA A 310 -9.10 5.38 43.19
CA ALA A 310 -8.65 6.75 43.02
C ALA A 310 -9.80 7.68 42.59
N ALA A 311 -10.64 7.25 41.65
CA ALA A 311 -11.81 8.03 41.22
C ALA A 311 -12.81 8.27 42.36
N LYS A 312 -13.06 7.26 43.21
CA LYS A 312 -13.93 7.39 44.39
C LYS A 312 -13.38 8.36 45.45
N SER A 313 -12.05 8.45 45.58
CA SER A 313 -11.42 9.38 46.54
C SER A 313 -11.67 10.86 46.25
N ILE A 314 -12.15 11.18 45.04
CA ILE A 314 -12.47 12.53 44.59
C ILE A 314 -13.90 12.67 44.05
N ASP A 315 -14.79 11.72 44.37
CA ASP A 315 -16.19 11.69 43.92
C ASP A 315 -16.36 11.87 42.40
N LEU A 316 -15.45 11.32 41.59
CA LEU A 316 -15.53 11.41 40.15
C LEU A 316 -16.60 10.46 39.60
N ASP A 317 -17.51 10.99 38.76
CA ASP A 317 -18.57 10.20 38.13
C ASP A 317 -18.01 9.08 37.24
N LEU A 318 -18.48 7.86 37.49
CA LEU A 318 -18.06 6.65 36.80
C LEU A 318 -19.12 6.29 35.76
N GLN A 319 -18.85 6.62 34.50
CA GLN A 319 -19.73 6.26 33.39
C GLN A 319 -19.13 5.06 32.67
N VAL A 320 -19.48 3.86 33.11
CA VAL A 320 -19.08 2.65 32.38
C VAL A 320 -19.76 2.68 31.02
N ILE A 321 -18.95 2.74 29.97
CA ILE A 321 -19.43 2.70 28.60
C ILE A 321 -19.70 1.23 28.30
N GLY A 322 -20.97 0.87 28.19
CA GLY A 322 -21.37 -0.46 27.74
C GLY A 322 -20.87 -0.72 26.32
N ASP A 323 -20.82 -1.99 25.93
CA ASP A 323 -20.44 -2.38 24.57
C ASP A 323 -21.27 -1.59 23.55
N LEU A 324 -20.59 -0.76 22.75
CA LEU A 324 -21.22 -0.14 21.60
C LEU A 324 -21.50 -1.23 20.56
N ASP A 325 -22.75 -1.34 20.12
CA ASP A 325 -23.17 -2.19 19.01
C ASP A 325 -22.46 -1.72 17.73
N TYR A 326 -21.26 -2.23 17.51
CA TYR A 326 -20.53 -2.01 16.28
C TYR A 326 -21.07 -2.94 15.19
N ILE A 327 -21.77 -2.33 14.23
CA ILE A 327 -22.12 -2.99 12.99
C ILE A 327 -20.87 -2.95 12.11
N ALA A 328 -20.19 -4.08 12.00
CA ALA A 328 -19.06 -4.24 11.07
C ALA A 328 -19.48 -3.72 9.68
N PRO A 329 -18.60 -3.01 8.95
CA PRO A 329 -18.91 -2.54 7.61
C PRO A 329 -19.39 -3.74 6.80
N TYR A 330 -20.63 -3.64 6.31
CA TYR A 330 -21.27 -4.69 5.53
C TYR A 330 -20.28 -5.16 4.47
N GLN A 331 -19.88 -6.43 4.54
CA GLN A 331 -19.20 -7.09 3.44
C GLN A 331 -20.22 -7.26 2.31
N HIS A 332 -20.52 -6.16 1.61
CA HIS A 332 -21.31 -6.23 0.41
C HIS A 332 -20.52 -7.03 -0.61
N ARG A 333 -21.13 -8.11 -1.12
CA ARG A 333 -20.67 -8.76 -2.33
C ARG A 333 -20.65 -7.71 -3.44
N GLN A 334 -19.47 -7.31 -3.87
CA GLN A 334 -19.31 -6.51 -5.08
C GLN A 334 -19.24 -7.45 -6.30
N ILE A 335 -19.96 -7.09 -7.35
CA ILE A 335 -19.90 -7.82 -8.62
C ILE A 335 -18.59 -7.42 -9.31
N THR A 336 -17.82 -8.40 -9.78
CA THR A 336 -16.64 -8.15 -10.61
C THR A 336 -17.07 -7.68 -11.99
N ASN A 337 -16.65 -6.48 -12.39
CA ASN A 337 -16.96 -5.92 -13.70
C ASN A 337 -16.11 -6.51 -14.83
N ILE A 338 -14.99 -7.16 -14.49
CA ILE A 338 -14.01 -7.72 -15.42
C ILE A 338 -13.76 -9.17 -15.04
N ILE A 339 -13.74 -10.05 -16.03
CA ILE A 339 -13.36 -11.46 -15.89
C ILE A 339 -12.07 -11.67 -16.67
N SER A 340 -11.00 -12.11 -15.99
CA SER A 340 -9.79 -12.61 -16.63
C SER A 340 -9.74 -14.13 -16.48
N THR A 341 -9.48 -14.85 -17.57
CA THR A 341 -9.34 -16.32 -17.57
C THR A 341 -7.98 -16.80 -18.07
N ILE A 342 -7.04 -15.88 -18.30
CA ILE A 342 -5.76 -16.18 -18.97
C ILE A 342 -4.57 -15.96 -18.05
N THR A 343 -4.69 -15.06 -17.07
CA THR A 343 -3.62 -14.74 -16.12
C THR A 343 -4.17 -14.50 -14.72
N ASP A 344 -3.35 -14.80 -13.71
CA ASP A 344 -3.59 -14.42 -12.32
C ASP A 344 -2.26 -14.04 -11.64
N ASP A 345 -2.12 -12.77 -11.26
CA ASP A 345 -0.93 -12.17 -10.66
C ASP A 345 -1.12 -11.79 -9.18
N ARG A 346 -2.25 -12.18 -8.59
CA ARG A 346 -2.60 -11.82 -7.20
C ARG A 346 -1.93 -12.73 -6.16
N GLY A 347 -1.50 -13.92 -6.58
CA GLY A 347 -0.84 -14.91 -5.73
C GLY A 347 0.64 -14.59 -5.49
N GLU A 348 1.34 -15.51 -4.83
CA GLU A 348 2.80 -15.40 -4.60
C GLU A 348 3.60 -15.37 -5.91
N GLU A 349 3.09 -16.01 -6.95
CA GLU A 349 3.67 -16.05 -8.28
C GLU A 349 2.61 -15.74 -9.36
N PRO A 350 3.02 -15.09 -10.46
CA PRO A 350 2.15 -14.92 -11.61
C PRO A 350 1.88 -16.25 -12.30
N LYS A 351 0.64 -16.44 -12.74
CA LYS A 351 0.19 -17.65 -13.44
C LYS A 351 -0.28 -17.32 -14.86
N TYR A 352 0.13 -18.15 -15.82
CA TYR A 352 -0.41 -18.18 -17.18
C TYR A 352 -1.30 -19.41 -17.30
N TYR A 353 -2.62 -19.20 -17.40
CA TYR A 353 -3.63 -20.26 -17.41
C TYR A 353 -3.35 -21.37 -16.37
N ASN A 354 -3.39 -21.00 -15.08
CA ASN A 354 -3.14 -21.88 -13.93
C ASN A 354 -1.73 -22.49 -13.82
N ARG A 355 -0.80 -22.18 -14.74
CA ARG A 355 0.61 -22.59 -14.66
C ARG A 355 1.48 -21.48 -14.08
N SER A 356 2.39 -21.82 -13.19
CA SER A 356 3.42 -20.90 -12.68
C SER A 356 4.25 -20.33 -13.83
N ALA A 357 4.29 -19.00 -13.97
CA ALA A 357 5.16 -18.35 -14.94
C ALA A 357 6.65 -18.56 -14.61
N ILE A 358 6.99 -18.72 -13.32
CA ILE A 358 8.37 -18.96 -12.87
C ILE A 358 8.84 -20.35 -13.32
N GLN A 359 8.02 -21.39 -13.08
CA GLN A 359 8.36 -22.75 -13.51
C GLN A 359 8.47 -22.86 -15.04
N LEU A 360 7.59 -22.17 -15.76
CA LEU A 360 7.66 -22.10 -17.22
C LEU A 360 8.97 -21.44 -17.69
N ALA A 361 9.37 -20.32 -17.07
CA ALA A 361 10.59 -19.61 -17.44
C ALA A 361 11.89 -20.38 -17.10
N GLN A 362 11.87 -21.22 -16.07
CA GLN A 362 13.01 -22.04 -15.68
C GLN A 362 13.20 -23.29 -16.55
N ASN A 363 12.15 -23.73 -17.25
CA ASN A 363 12.23 -24.88 -18.11
C ASN A 363 12.77 -24.49 -19.50
N PRO A 364 13.98 -24.92 -19.90
CA PRO A 364 14.58 -24.55 -21.19
C PRO A 364 13.85 -25.15 -22.40
N GLU A 365 12.98 -26.14 -22.20
CA GLU A 365 12.16 -26.74 -23.28
C GLU A 365 10.91 -25.89 -23.59
N ILE A 366 10.51 -25.01 -22.66
CA ILE A 366 9.35 -24.14 -22.85
C ILE A 366 9.74 -22.93 -23.70
N THR A 367 9.01 -22.73 -24.78
CA THR A 367 9.20 -21.63 -25.72
C THR A 367 8.14 -20.54 -25.53
N ILE A 368 8.34 -19.40 -26.22
CA ILE A 368 7.31 -18.35 -26.30
C ILE A 368 5.99 -18.90 -26.90
N ALA A 369 6.06 -19.89 -27.80
CA ALA A 369 4.87 -20.49 -28.40
C ALA A 369 4.03 -21.26 -27.37
N ASP A 370 4.66 -21.93 -26.41
CA ASP A 370 3.95 -22.64 -25.32
C ASP A 370 3.21 -21.64 -24.40
N VAL A 371 3.84 -20.49 -24.12
CA VAL A 371 3.21 -19.40 -23.38
C VAL A 371 2.04 -18.80 -24.15
N ILE A 372 2.18 -18.61 -25.47
CA ILE A 372 1.07 -18.22 -26.36
C ILE A 372 -0.06 -19.25 -26.29
N GLY A 373 0.28 -20.54 -26.25
CA GLY A 373 -0.62 -21.66 -25.96
C GLY A 373 -1.55 -21.41 -24.78
N LEU A 374 -0.93 -21.15 -23.63
CA LEU A 374 -1.62 -20.91 -22.37
C LEU A 374 -2.47 -19.63 -22.43
N LEU A 375 -1.91 -18.53 -22.93
CA LEU A 375 -2.58 -17.22 -22.89
C LEU A 375 -3.71 -17.09 -23.93
N TRP A 376 -3.50 -17.54 -25.16
CA TRP A 376 -4.46 -17.35 -26.25
C TRP A 376 -5.44 -18.52 -26.35
N PHE A 377 -4.96 -19.74 -26.17
CA PHE A 377 -5.76 -20.95 -26.39
C PHE A 377 -6.22 -21.63 -25.10
N ARG A 378 -5.77 -21.13 -23.93
CA ARG A 378 -6.11 -21.66 -22.59
C ARG A 378 -5.84 -23.15 -22.50
N ARG A 379 -4.69 -23.58 -23.00
CA ARG A 379 -4.25 -24.98 -22.98
C ARG A 379 -2.75 -25.09 -23.17
N GLU A 380 -2.19 -26.21 -22.76
CA GLU A 380 -0.86 -26.62 -23.20
C GLU A 380 -0.96 -27.13 -24.62
N LEU A 381 -0.14 -26.57 -25.50
CA LEU A 381 -0.09 -27.01 -26.89
C LEU A 381 0.72 -28.30 -26.98
N PRO A 382 0.33 -29.23 -27.88
CA PRO A 382 1.23 -30.29 -28.28
C PRO A 382 2.56 -29.72 -28.81
N PRO A 383 3.72 -30.35 -28.59
CA PRO A 383 5.02 -29.81 -29.02
C PRO A 383 5.05 -29.38 -30.49
N ILE A 384 4.47 -30.19 -31.38
CA ILE A 384 4.33 -29.88 -32.81
C ILE A 384 3.57 -28.57 -33.10
N ALA A 385 2.55 -28.24 -32.31
CA ALA A 385 1.81 -26.99 -32.48
C ALA A 385 2.63 -25.78 -31.99
N SER A 386 3.38 -25.95 -30.91
CA SER A 386 4.34 -24.94 -30.44
C SER A 386 5.46 -24.72 -31.46
N ASP A 387 6.01 -25.78 -32.03
CA ASP A 387 7.02 -25.72 -33.10
C ASP A 387 6.51 -25.01 -34.34
N PHE A 388 5.26 -25.29 -34.74
CA PHE A 388 4.60 -24.58 -35.84
C PHE A 388 4.46 -23.09 -35.57
N ILE A 389 3.92 -22.70 -34.40
CA ILE A 389 3.77 -21.28 -34.02
C ILE A 389 5.14 -20.60 -34.00
N ASN A 390 6.17 -21.25 -33.43
CA ASN A 390 7.53 -20.73 -33.40
C ASN A 390 8.11 -20.55 -34.81
N LEU A 391 7.86 -21.50 -35.71
CA LEU A 391 8.24 -21.40 -37.12
C LEU A 391 7.54 -20.24 -37.81
N VAL A 392 6.23 -20.08 -37.62
CA VAL A 392 5.45 -18.95 -38.16
C VAL A 392 6.01 -17.62 -37.67
N LEU A 393 6.23 -17.46 -36.36
CA LEU A 393 6.79 -16.24 -35.77
C LEU A 393 8.14 -15.85 -36.40
N LYS A 394 9.02 -16.83 -36.66
CA LYS A 394 10.32 -16.61 -37.32
C LYS A 394 10.15 -16.19 -38.78
N LEU A 395 9.24 -16.84 -39.51
CA LEU A 395 9.02 -16.57 -40.93
C LEU A 395 8.30 -15.25 -41.21
N THR A 396 7.52 -14.75 -40.24
CA THR A 396 6.76 -13.50 -40.34
C THR A 396 7.42 -12.33 -39.62
N ALA A 397 8.65 -12.49 -39.11
CA ALA A 397 9.30 -11.48 -38.30
C ALA A 397 9.48 -10.12 -39.01
N ASP A 398 9.85 -10.13 -40.29
CA ASP A 398 9.90 -8.94 -41.14
C ASP A 398 9.83 -9.29 -42.64
N HIS A 399 9.38 -8.34 -43.46
CA HIS A 399 9.37 -8.44 -44.93
C HIS A 399 9.96 -7.18 -45.61
N GLY A 400 10.81 -6.45 -44.87
CA GLY A 400 11.49 -5.26 -45.35
C GLY A 400 10.67 -3.97 -45.25
N PRO A 401 11.31 -2.81 -45.45
CA PRO A 401 10.77 -1.50 -45.06
C PRO A 401 9.68 -0.95 -45.99
N ASN A 402 9.41 -1.62 -47.12
CA ASN A 402 8.50 -1.14 -48.15
C ASN A 402 7.04 -1.60 -47.95
N VAL A 403 6.79 -2.44 -46.96
CA VAL A 403 5.43 -2.84 -46.59
C VAL A 403 4.77 -1.77 -45.73
N ALA A 404 3.44 -1.67 -45.80
CA ALA A 404 2.69 -0.57 -45.17
C ALA A 404 3.04 -0.36 -43.69
N GLY A 405 3.06 -1.45 -42.89
CA GLY A 405 3.39 -1.37 -41.47
C GLY A 405 4.80 -0.89 -41.19
N ALA A 406 5.80 -1.46 -41.86
CA ALA A 406 7.21 -1.07 -41.67
C ALA A 406 7.45 0.38 -42.10
N HIS A 407 6.88 0.80 -43.24
CA HIS A 407 6.98 2.17 -43.71
C HIS A 407 6.39 3.17 -42.72
N ASN A 408 5.18 2.92 -42.22
CA ASN A 408 4.54 3.78 -41.23
C ASN A 408 5.33 3.87 -39.92
N THR A 409 5.85 2.74 -39.43
CA THR A 409 6.73 2.73 -38.25
C THR A 409 7.98 3.58 -38.48
N ILE A 410 8.65 3.42 -39.62
CA ILE A 410 9.86 4.18 -39.97
C ILE A 410 9.56 5.68 -40.06
N VAL A 411 8.50 6.08 -40.76
CA VAL A 411 8.10 7.49 -40.88
C VAL A 411 7.80 8.09 -39.51
N THR A 412 7.07 7.37 -38.66
CA THR A 412 6.69 7.83 -37.32
C THR A 412 7.91 7.95 -36.40
N ALA A 413 8.83 6.99 -36.44
CA ALA A 413 10.09 7.07 -35.71
C ALA A 413 10.96 8.23 -36.21
N ARG A 414 11.05 8.43 -37.53
CA ARG A 414 11.76 9.58 -38.13
C ARG A 414 11.12 10.92 -37.79
N ALA A 415 9.85 10.94 -37.41
CA ALA A 415 9.16 12.12 -36.89
C ALA A 415 9.46 12.39 -35.40
N GLY A 416 10.41 11.68 -34.78
CA GLY A 416 10.83 11.89 -33.39
C GLY A 416 9.85 11.33 -32.36
N LYS A 417 8.97 10.40 -32.76
CA LYS A 417 8.06 9.73 -31.84
C LYS A 417 8.75 8.58 -31.12
N ASP A 418 8.28 8.28 -29.92
CA ASP A 418 8.73 7.16 -29.12
C ASP A 418 8.40 5.81 -29.78
N ILE A 419 9.04 4.74 -29.28
CA ILE A 419 8.91 3.38 -29.83
C ILE A 419 7.45 2.90 -29.83
N ALA A 420 6.68 3.16 -28.78
CA ALA A 420 5.30 2.68 -28.68
C ALA A 420 4.41 3.37 -29.72
N SER A 421 4.55 4.70 -29.86
CA SER A 421 3.87 5.47 -30.90
C SER A 421 4.24 5.00 -32.31
N ALA A 422 5.53 4.78 -32.57
CA ALA A 422 6.02 4.33 -33.87
C ALA A 422 5.50 2.92 -34.22
N LEU A 423 5.58 1.99 -33.27
CA LEU A 423 5.07 0.63 -33.45
C LEU A 423 3.56 0.61 -33.66
N ALA A 424 2.79 1.36 -32.87
CA ALA A 424 1.34 1.44 -33.02
C ALA A 424 0.92 1.94 -34.40
N SER A 425 1.62 2.96 -34.93
CA SER A 425 1.40 3.49 -36.28
C SER A 425 1.56 2.43 -37.38
N GLY A 426 2.54 1.53 -37.23
CA GLY A 426 2.72 0.39 -38.14
C GLY A 426 1.66 -0.69 -37.94
N ILE A 427 1.39 -1.11 -36.71
CA ILE A 427 0.41 -2.16 -36.39
C ILE A 427 -1.00 -1.79 -36.88
N LEU A 428 -1.40 -0.51 -36.78
CA LEU A 428 -2.70 -0.03 -37.27
C LEU A 428 -2.91 -0.17 -38.78
N THR A 429 -1.84 -0.46 -39.54
CA THR A 429 -1.97 -0.80 -40.97
C THR A 429 -2.35 -2.26 -41.20
N ILE A 430 -2.20 -3.13 -40.19
CA ILE A 430 -2.51 -4.56 -40.29
C ILE A 430 -4.03 -4.72 -40.34
N GLY A 431 -4.50 -5.37 -41.39
CA GLY A 431 -5.92 -5.53 -41.71
C GLY A 431 -6.12 -6.25 -43.04
N PRO A 432 -7.28 -6.10 -43.71
CA PRO A 432 -7.63 -6.93 -44.87
C PRO A 432 -6.67 -6.77 -46.07
N ARG A 433 -6.03 -5.60 -46.23
CA ARG A 433 -5.10 -5.33 -47.34
C ARG A 433 -3.62 -5.60 -47.01
N PHE A 434 -3.28 -5.70 -45.73
CA PHE A 434 -1.90 -5.92 -45.26
C PHE A 434 -1.93 -6.83 -44.03
N GLY A 435 -1.44 -8.06 -44.16
CA GLY A 435 -1.39 -9.05 -43.07
C GLY A 435 -2.67 -9.90 -42.88
N GLY A 436 -3.81 -9.53 -43.48
CA GLY A 436 -5.07 -10.28 -43.33
C GLY A 436 -5.23 -11.53 -44.21
N ALA A 437 -4.33 -11.74 -45.19
CA ALA A 437 -4.47 -12.79 -46.20
C ALA A 437 -4.43 -14.22 -45.62
N SER A 438 -3.69 -14.43 -44.52
CA SER A 438 -3.59 -15.74 -43.87
C SER A 438 -4.91 -16.18 -43.24
N GLY A 439 -5.59 -15.26 -42.53
CA GLY A 439 -6.91 -15.51 -41.94
C GLY A 439 -8.00 -15.76 -42.99
N GLU A 440 -8.00 -14.98 -44.07
CA GLU A 440 -8.94 -15.19 -45.18
C GLU A 440 -8.70 -16.52 -45.91
N ALA A 441 -7.44 -16.87 -46.17
CA ALA A 441 -7.08 -18.15 -46.78
C ALA A 441 -7.50 -19.32 -45.87
N ALA A 442 -7.17 -19.27 -44.58
CA ALA A 442 -7.57 -20.29 -43.61
C ALA A 442 -9.09 -20.51 -43.58
N LYS A 443 -9.87 -19.42 -43.56
CA LYS A 443 -11.33 -19.48 -43.61
C LYS A 443 -11.84 -20.15 -44.89
N ASN A 444 -11.25 -19.84 -46.04
CA ASN A 444 -11.63 -20.40 -47.32
C ASN A 444 -11.30 -21.90 -47.41
N TRP A 445 -10.10 -22.29 -47.01
CA TRP A 445 -9.70 -23.70 -46.97
C TRP A 445 -10.58 -24.51 -46.03
N PHE A 446 -10.82 -24.00 -44.81
CA PHE A 446 -11.72 -24.61 -43.85
C PHE A 446 -13.13 -24.78 -44.43
N THR A 447 -13.72 -23.71 -44.94
CA THR A 447 -15.10 -23.73 -45.47
C THR A 447 -15.24 -24.68 -46.65
N ALA A 448 -14.29 -24.68 -47.59
CA ALA A 448 -14.35 -25.52 -48.77
C ALA A 448 -14.22 -27.01 -48.42
N VAL A 449 -13.27 -27.35 -47.54
CA VAL A 449 -13.05 -28.73 -47.10
C VAL A 449 -14.20 -29.23 -46.23
N SER A 450 -14.69 -28.44 -45.26
CA SER A 450 -15.83 -28.84 -44.41
C SER A 450 -17.11 -29.07 -45.20
N ASN A 451 -17.31 -28.36 -46.31
CA ASN A 451 -18.47 -28.53 -47.18
C ASN A 451 -18.22 -29.51 -48.35
N ASN A 452 -17.09 -30.21 -48.37
CA ASN A 452 -16.69 -31.13 -49.44
C ASN A 452 -16.78 -30.49 -50.85
N ILE A 453 -16.44 -29.19 -50.95
CA ILE A 453 -16.45 -28.47 -52.23
C ILE A 453 -15.28 -28.98 -53.08
N ASP A 454 -15.54 -29.31 -54.34
CA ASP A 454 -14.49 -29.67 -55.29
C ASP A 454 -13.57 -28.44 -55.57
N PRO A 455 -12.23 -28.60 -55.58
CA PRO A 455 -11.29 -27.50 -55.84
C PRO A 455 -11.55 -26.71 -57.13
N ARG A 456 -12.01 -27.37 -58.21
CA ARG A 456 -12.32 -26.71 -59.48
C ARG A 456 -13.62 -25.93 -59.39
N LYS A 457 -14.63 -26.47 -58.69
CA LYS A 457 -15.85 -25.72 -58.36
C LYS A 457 -15.52 -24.48 -57.53
N PHE A 458 -14.68 -24.61 -56.50
CA PHE A 458 -14.24 -23.49 -55.66
C PHE A 458 -13.58 -22.37 -56.48
N VAL A 459 -12.61 -22.71 -57.34
CA VAL A 459 -11.94 -21.74 -58.23
C VAL A 459 -12.91 -21.07 -59.19
N ASN A 460 -13.87 -21.82 -59.73
CA ASN A 460 -14.87 -21.28 -60.67
C ASN A 460 -15.84 -20.33 -59.97
N THR A 461 -16.33 -20.66 -58.78
CA THR A 461 -17.22 -19.80 -58.00
C THR A 461 -16.59 -18.43 -57.73
N LEU A 462 -15.35 -18.39 -57.25
CA LEU A 462 -14.66 -17.13 -56.99
C LEU A 462 -14.37 -16.36 -58.28
N ARG A 463 -14.10 -17.06 -59.39
CA ARG A 463 -13.96 -16.43 -60.71
C ARG A 463 -15.26 -15.78 -61.18
N GLU A 464 -16.40 -16.46 -61.02
CA GLU A 464 -17.73 -15.95 -61.37
C GLU A 464 -18.11 -14.73 -60.51
N GLN A 465 -17.67 -14.71 -59.26
CA GLN A 465 -17.82 -13.57 -58.34
C GLN A 465 -16.80 -12.44 -58.60
N ASN A 466 -15.88 -12.62 -59.54
CA ASN A 466 -14.78 -11.70 -59.83
C ASN A 466 -13.88 -11.43 -58.60
N GLU A 467 -13.72 -12.43 -57.74
CA GLU A 467 -12.88 -12.39 -56.56
C GLU A 467 -11.55 -13.12 -56.79
N LYS A 468 -10.47 -12.57 -56.22
CA LYS A 468 -9.18 -13.27 -56.19
C LYS A 468 -9.19 -14.27 -55.06
N ILE A 469 -8.46 -15.37 -55.22
CA ILE A 469 -8.30 -16.39 -54.18
C ILE A 469 -7.25 -15.92 -53.18
N PRO A 470 -7.61 -15.59 -51.92
CA PRO A 470 -6.64 -15.24 -50.89
C PRO A 470 -5.65 -16.40 -50.69
N GLY A 471 -4.37 -16.08 -50.51
CA GLY A 471 -3.32 -17.09 -50.39
C GLY A 471 -2.77 -17.64 -51.72
N ILE A 472 -3.32 -17.25 -52.88
CA ILE A 472 -2.82 -17.65 -54.20
C ILE A 472 -2.24 -16.44 -54.95
N GLY A 473 -1.04 -16.60 -55.48
CA GLY A 473 -0.34 -15.64 -56.33
C GLY A 473 0.88 -15.03 -55.68
N HIS A 474 1.91 -14.82 -56.50
CA HIS A 474 3.14 -14.16 -56.07
C HIS A 474 3.68 -13.22 -57.18
N ARG A 475 4.29 -12.10 -56.78
CA ARG A 475 4.84 -11.10 -57.72
C ARG A 475 6.06 -11.60 -58.52
N TYR A 476 7.02 -12.22 -57.82
CA TYR A 476 8.30 -12.68 -58.39
C TYR A 476 8.47 -14.21 -58.46
N LYS A 477 8.12 -14.94 -57.39
CA LYS A 477 8.14 -16.41 -57.33
C LYS A 477 7.10 -17.02 -58.27
N SER A 478 7.37 -18.26 -58.66
CA SER A 478 6.57 -19.00 -59.64
C SER A 478 6.80 -20.50 -59.48
N LYS A 479 6.08 -21.30 -60.27
CA LYS A 479 6.29 -22.75 -60.37
C LYS A 479 7.76 -23.15 -60.59
N PHE A 480 8.54 -22.35 -61.33
CA PHE A 480 9.94 -22.63 -61.64
C PHE A 480 10.94 -22.02 -60.64
N ASN A 481 10.47 -21.12 -59.78
CA ASN A 481 11.26 -20.47 -58.73
C ASN A 481 10.38 -20.38 -57.47
N PRO A 482 10.24 -21.48 -56.71
CA PRO A 482 9.31 -21.57 -55.60
C PRO A 482 9.74 -20.67 -54.42
N ASP A 483 8.75 -20.28 -53.61
CA ASP A 483 9.02 -19.61 -52.34
C ASP A 483 9.51 -20.64 -51.31
N ARG A 484 10.76 -20.47 -50.84
CA ARG A 484 11.39 -21.40 -49.89
C ARG A 484 10.66 -21.45 -48.55
N ARG A 485 9.95 -20.38 -48.16
CA ARG A 485 9.16 -20.34 -46.92
C ARG A 485 7.92 -21.23 -47.03
N VAL A 486 7.28 -21.24 -48.19
CA VAL A 486 6.15 -22.12 -48.51
C VAL A 486 6.59 -23.58 -48.52
N MET A 487 7.76 -23.87 -49.12
CA MET A 487 8.33 -25.23 -49.09
C MET A 487 8.56 -25.70 -47.66
N LEU A 488 9.24 -24.89 -46.84
CA LEU A 488 9.54 -25.24 -45.44
C LEU A 488 8.27 -25.54 -44.62
N LEU A 489 7.23 -24.72 -44.74
CA LEU A 489 5.94 -24.95 -44.06
C LEU A 489 5.21 -26.20 -44.58
N SER A 490 5.28 -26.45 -45.89
CA SER A 490 4.64 -27.61 -46.50
C SER A 490 5.35 -28.92 -46.12
N ASP A 491 6.68 -28.90 -46.04
CA ASP A 491 7.51 -30.03 -45.62
C ASP A 491 7.27 -30.31 -44.13
N PHE A 492 7.28 -29.27 -43.29
CA PHE A 492 6.90 -29.37 -41.88
C PHE A 492 5.53 -30.05 -41.70
N ALA A 493 4.52 -29.61 -42.44
CA ALA A 493 3.17 -30.18 -42.35
C ALA A 493 3.13 -31.67 -42.75
N LYS A 494 3.80 -32.05 -43.84
CA LYS A 494 3.81 -33.44 -44.34
C LYS A 494 4.59 -34.39 -43.44
N GLU A 495 5.67 -33.92 -42.84
CA GLU A 495 6.53 -34.74 -41.99
C GLU A 495 5.94 -34.95 -40.59
N ASN A 496 5.20 -33.95 -40.08
CA ASN A 496 4.83 -33.92 -38.67
C ASN A 496 3.32 -34.08 -38.41
N LEU A 497 2.43 -33.66 -39.33
CA LEU A 497 0.97 -33.73 -39.11
C LEU A 497 0.38 -35.07 -39.56
N SER A 498 -0.56 -35.59 -38.76
CA SER A 498 -1.29 -36.82 -39.09
C SER A 498 -2.28 -36.66 -40.26
N SER A 499 -2.73 -35.43 -40.53
CA SER A 499 -3.58 -35.08 -41.67
C SER A 499 -3.19 -33.72 -42.22
N THR A 500 -3.14 -33.63 -43.54
CA THR A 500 -2.83 -32.39 -44.29
C THR A 500 -3.94 -32.07 -45.29
N HIS A 501 -5.18 -32.42 -44.98
CA HIS A 501 -6.33 -32.32 -45.90
C HIS A 501 -6.62 -30.88 -46.36
N TYR A 502 -6.44 -29.87 -45.49
CA TYR A 502 -6.54 -28.45 -45.89
C TYR A 502 -5.39 -28.02 -46.80
N LEU A 503 -4.15 -28.38 -46.46
CA LEU A 503 -2.98 -28.13 -47.32
C LEU A 503 -3.11 -28.84 -48.68
N THR A 504 -3.59 -30.07 -48.69
CA THR A 504 -3.84 -30.87 -49.89
C THR A 504 -4.91 -30.20 -50.76
N PHE A 505 -5.98 -29.67 -50.16
CA PHE A 505 -6.98 -28.89 -50.87
C PHE A 505 -6.38 -27.63 -51.49
N ALA A 506 -5.61 -26.85 -50.72
CA ALA A 506 -4.94 -25.64 -51.19
C ALA A 506 -3.96 -25.93 -52.35
N GLN A 507 -3.22 -27.04 -52.29
CA GLN A 507 -2.32 -27.50 -53.37
C GLN A 507 -3.09 -27.92 -54.63
N LYS A 508 -4.26 -28.58 -54.51
CA LYS A 508 -5.13 -28.85 -55.67
C LYS A 508 -5.67 -27.56 -56.30
N VAL A 509 -5.98 -26.55 -55.49
CA VAL A 509 -6.35 -25.21 -55.98
C VAL A 509 -5.16 -24.55 -56.71
N GLU A 510 -3.95 -24.68 -56.18
CA GLU A 510 -2.72 -24.24 -56.85
C GLU A 510 -2.54 -24.93 -58.22
N GLU A 511 -2.69 -26.24 -58.31
CA GLU A 511 -2.57 -26.99 -59.58
C GLU A 511 -3.50 -26.43 -60.66
N ILE A 512 -4.74 -26.08 -60.29
CA ILE A 512 -5.75 -25.52 -61.21
C ILE A 512 -5.38 -24.08 -61.61
N THR A 513 -4.90 -23.27 -60.68
CA THR A 513 -4.55 -21.87 -60.94
C THR A 513 -3.25 -21.74 -61.74
N LEU A 514 -2.30 -22.65 -61.56
CA LEU A 514 -1.07 -22.76 -62.35
C LEU A 514 -1.31 -23.07 -63.83
N GLN A 515 -2.44 -23.72 -64.19
CA GLN A 515 -2.85 -23.90 -65.59
C GLN A 515 -3.12 -22.56 -66.29
N LYS A 516 -3.45 -21.50 -65.53
CA LYS A 516 -3.71 -20.16 -66.07
C LYS A 516 -2.45 -19.30 -66.12
N ASN A 517 -1.63 -19.35 -65.07
CA ASN A 517 -0.41 -18.55 -64.99
C ASN A 517 0.60 -19.18 -64.01
N HIS A 518 1.85 -19.32 -64.44
CA HIS A 518 2.95 -19.91 -63.67
C HIS A 518 3.26 -19.18 -62.33
N ARG A 519 2.75 -17.96 -62.12
CA ARG A 519 2.91 -17.18 -60.88
C ARG A 519 1.75 -17.28 -59.90
N LEU A 520 0.66 -17.96 -60.27
CA LEU A 520 -0.45 -18.23 -59.36
C LEU A 520 -0.14 -19.45 -58.48
N ILE A 521 0.95 -19.36 -57.74
CA ILE A 521 1.39 -20.35 -56.75
C ILE A 521 0.71 -20.13 -55.40
N LEU A 522 0.65 -21.15 -54.55
CA LEU A 522 0.33 -20.97 -53.13
C LEU A 522 1.42 -20.11 -52.48
N ASN A 523 1.01 -19.03 -51.81
CA ASN A 523 1.93 -18.12 -51.14
C ASN A 523 2.02 -18.42 -49.64
N ILE A 524 2.95 -17.75 -48.94
CA ILE A 524 3.21 -18.00 -47.52
C ILE A 524 1.95 -17.83 -46.65
N ASP A 525 1.15 -16.78 -46.87
CA ASP A 525 -0.08 -16.55 -46.12
C ASP A 525 -1.09 -17.67 -46.34
N GLY A 526 -1.23 -18.12 -47.59
CA GLY A 526 -2.08 -19.25 -47.97
C GLY A 526 -1.64 -20.57 -47.34
N THR A 527 -0.33 -20.81 -47.27
CA THR A 527 0.24 -22.00 -46.62
C THR A 527 0.08 -21.94 -45.11
N ILE A 528 0.38 -20.82 -44.45
CA ILE A 528 0.18 -20.65 -42.99
C ILE A 528 -1.28 -20.89 -42.61
N GLY A 529 -2.22 -20.44 -43.43
CA GLY A 529 -3.65 -20.67 -43.17
C GLY A 529 -4.11 -22.11 -43.43
N ALA A 530 -3.38 -22.89 -44.22
CA ALA A 530 -3.73 -24.26 -44.58
C ALA A 530 -3.08 -25.33 -43.68
N VAL A 531 -1.90 -25.01 -43.13
CA VAL A 531 -1.18 -25.81 -42.13
C VAL A 531 -1.74 -25.48 -40.76
#